data_AF-A0A1D6MVQ6-F1
#
_entry.id   AF-A0A1D6MVQ6-F1
#
_cell.length_a   1.000
_cell.length_b   1.000
_cell.length_c   1.000
_cell.angle_alpha   90.00
_cell.angle_beta   90.00
_cell.angle_gamma   90.00
#
_symmetry.space_group_name_H-M   'P 1'
#
loop_
_entity.id
_entity.type
_entity.pdbx_description
1 polymer ?
#
loop_
_entity_poly.entity_id
_entity_poly.type
_entity_poly.pdbx_seq_one_letter_code
_entity_poly.pdbx_strand_id
1 'polypeptide(L)'
;MRMSVDLRDLFLYEAFLYYNPLLLVALMIWLWGVNLWVFAQSSVNYAKVFDLPQTHLSHREIWRCATWLTLIVPTSMTAYLYLYSHGEVSLAASQPVLLYAILLMILLSPFDMFYLSSRFYFLRTVWRIILPLQAITFPDFFLADIFTSMSKVFSDLERSVCRMVNRQVATIAWFEADSICGSHSVAIPLVLMLPYLWRLFQCLRQYKDTKEKTCLLNALKYSTAIPVIFLSALKYHVHPDQWVGFYRPLWLISSVVNSLYSFYWDIKRDWDLRPAAS
;
A
#
# COMPACT_ATOMS: atom_id res chain seq x y z
N MET A 1 11.23 23.02 -28.95
CA MET A 1 10.55 23.99 -28.06
C MET A 1 11.03 23.73 -26.63
N ARG A 2 11.66 24.68 -25.93
CA ARG A 2 12.11 24.47 -24.53
C ARG A 2 10.89 24.58 -23.61
N MET A 3 10.53 23.51 -22.90
CA MET A 3 9.52 23.55 -21.83
C MET A 3 9.99 24.49 -20.70
N SER A 4 9.08 25.31 -20.17
CA SER A 4 9.32 26.11 -18.98
C SER A 4 9.58 25.21 -17.76
N VAL A 5 10.19 25.78 -16.71
CA VAL A 5 10.54 25.04 -15.48
C VAL A 5 9.29 24.50 -14.79
N ASP A 6 8.25 25.33 -14.62
CA ASP A 6 6.98 24.92 -13.98
C ASP A 6 6.29 23.77 -14.72
N LEU A 7 6.35 23.76 -16.06
CA LEU A 7 5.77 22.71 -16.88
C LEU A 7 6.57 21.40 -16.76
N ARG A 8 7.88 21.48 -16.54
CA ARG A 8 8.74 20.31 -16.32
C ARG A 8 8.49 19.68 -14.96
N ASP A 9 8.33 20.49 -13.92
CA ASP A 9 8.04 19.99 -12.57
C ASP A 9 6.66 19.33 -12.52
N LEU A 10 5.66 19.94 -13.17
CA LEU A 10 4.33 19.34 -13.32
C LEU A 10 4.39 18.01 -14.08
N PHE A 11 5.18 17.96 -15.15
CA PHE A 11 5.35 16.76 -15.97
C PHE A 11 6.00 15.59 -15.21
N LEU A 12 7.06 15.88 -14.44
CA LEU A 12 7.70 14.87 -13.59
C LEU A 12 6.79 14.40 -12.46
N TYR A 13 5.97 15.32 -11.91
CA TYR A 13 4.98 14.99 -10.90
C TYR A 13 3.90 14.03 -11.42
N GLU A 14 3.41 14.23 -12.65
CA GLU A 14 2.45 13.29 -13.26
C GLU A 14 3.04 11.90 -13.46
N ALA A 15 4.26 11.81 -13.99
CA ALA A 15 4.94 10.52 -14.12
C ALA A 15 5.13 9.86 -12.73
N PHE A 16 5.56 10.62 -11.74
CA PHE A 16 5.69 10.11 -10.37
C PHE A 16 4.35 9.60 -9.82
N LEU A 17 3.25 10.33 -10.04
CA LEU A 17 1.91 9.94 -9.61
C LEU A 17 1.56 8.52 -10.11
N TYR A 18 1.72 8.26 -11.40
CA TYR A 18 1.30 6.98 -11.99
C TYR A 18 2.26 5.81 -11.72
N TYR A 19 3.56 6.07 -11.62
CA TYR A 19 4.56 4.99 -11.56
C TYR A 19 5.08 4.71 -10.14
N ASN A 20 5.04 5.66 -9.21
CA ASN A 20 5.49 5.49 -7.82
C ASN A 20 4.80 4.30 -7.10
N PRO A 21 3.47 4.09 -7.21
CA PRO A 21 2.83 2.96 -6.53
C PRO A 21 3.42 1.61 -6.94
N LEU A 22 3.62 1.39 -8.24
CA LEU A 22 4.15 0.13 -8.76
C LEU A 22 5.65 -0.05 -8.44
N LEU A 23 6.43 1.03 -8.39
CA LEU A 23 7.82 0.97 -7.95
C LEU A 23 7.92 0.56 -6.47
N LEU A 24 7.06 1.10 -5.60
CA LEU A 24 7.02 0.72 -4.19
C LEU A 24 6.49 -0.71 -3.99
N VAL A 25 5.55 -1.17 -4.82
CA VAL A 25 5.14 -2.59 -4.86
C VAL A 25 6.32 -3.48 -5.27
N ALA A 26 7.10 -3.10 -6.30
CA ALA A 26 8.28 -3.85 -6.69
C ALA A 26 9.32 -3.93 -5.57
N LEU A 27 9.56 -2.81 -4.87
CA LEU A 27 10.43 -2.77 -3.69
C LEU A 27 9.92 -3.71 -2.58
N MET A 28 8.62 -3.71 -2.31
CA MET A 28 8.03 -4.62 -1.32
C MET A 28 8.27 -6.10 -1.67
N ILE A 29 8.16 -6.46 -2.96
CA ILE A 29 8.43 -7.83 -3.42
C ILE A 29 9.93 -8.17 -3.31
N TRP A 30 10.83 -7.21 -3.57
CA TRP A 30 12.26 -7.38 -3.31
C TRP A 30 12.54 -7.69 -1.84
N LEU A 31 11.98 -6.88 -0.92
CA LEU A 31 12.14 -7.07 0.52
C LEU A 31 11.53 -8.40 0.99
N TRP A 32 10.41 -8.81 0.41
CA TRP A 32 9.85 -10.14 0.67
C TRP A 32 10.78 -11.27 0.24
N GLY A 33 11.42 -11.15 -0.94
CA GLY A 33 12.42 -12.11 -1.39
C GLY A 33 13.64 -12.18 -0.45
N VAL A 34 14.08 -11.04 0.09
CA VAL A 34 15.14 -10.99 1.11
C VAL A 34 14.72 -11.72 2.38
N ASN A 35 13.50 -11.50 2.88
CA ASN A 35 12.98 -12.20 4.05
C ASN A 35 12.97 -13.72 3.85
N LEU A 36 12.48 -14.19 2.70
CA LEU A 36 12.49 -15.63 2.37
C LEU A 36 13.90 -16.20 2.27
N TRP A 37 14.86 -15.44 1.74
CA TRP A 37 16.26 -15.84 1.71
C TRP A 37 16.84 -15.97 3.13
N VAL A 38 16.60 -14.98 4.00
CA VAL A 38 17.05 -15.03 5.41
C VAL A 38 16.40 -16.21 6.15
N PHE A 39 15.12 -16.47 5.95
CA PHE A 39 14.43 -17.62 6.54
C PHE A 39 15.03 -18.95 6.10
N ALA A 40 15.37 -19.06 4.80
CA ALA A 40 16.04 -20.24 4.27
C ALA A 40 17.44 -20.43 4.87
N GLN A 41 18.23 -19.37 5.02
CA GLN A 41 19.56 -19.44 5.67
C GLN A 41 19.47 -19.79 7.16
N SER A 42 18.44 -19.27 7.83
CA SER A 42 18.22 -19.48 9.28
C SER A 42 17.51 -20.80 9.59
N SER A 43 17.30 -21.67 8.59
CA SER A 43 16.60 -22.96 8.73
C SER A 43 15.17 -22.85 9.28
N VAL A 44 14.50 -21.70 9.07
CA VAL A 44 13.10 -21.50 9.43
C VAL A 44 12.23 -22.14 8.35
N ASN A 45 11.36 -23.10 8.72
CA ASN A 45 10.41 -23.71 7.80
C ASN A 45 9.22 -22.76 7.53
N TYR A 46 9.49 -21.71 6.74
CA TYR A 46 8.50 -20.69 6.40
C TYR A 46 7.31 -21.28 5.62
N ALA A 47 7.52 -22.34 4.83
CA ALA A 47 6.43 -23.00 4.10
C ALA A 47 5.37 -23.55 5.06
N LYS A 48 5.77 -24.13 6.19
CA LYS A 48 4.85 -24.58 7.23
C LYS A 48 4.23 -23.43 8.01
N VAL A 49 5.03 -22.40 8.37
CA VAL A 49 4.55 -21.23 9.13
C VAL A 49 3.45 -20.48 8.38
N PHE A 50 3.63 -20.34 7.06
CA PHE A 50 2.67 -19.66 6.20
C PHE A 50 1.64 -20.61 5.57
N ASP A 51 1.67 -21.91 5.86
CA ASP A 51 0.78 -22.91 5.24
C ASP A 51 0.78 -22.80 3.70
N LEU A 52 1.99 -22.70 3.13
CA LEU A 52 2.18 -22.50 1.70
C LEU A 52 1.90 -23.80 0.90
N PRO A 53 1.40 -23.69 -0.34
CA PRO A 53 1.26 -24.84 -1.21
C PRO A 53 2.62 -25.49 -1.50
N GLN A 54 2.62 -26.78 -1.87
CA GLN A 54 3.86 -27.49 -2.23
C GLN A 54 4.60 -26.82 -3.42
N THR A 55 3.84 -26.18 -4.31
CA THR A 55 4.33 -25.43 -5.49
C THR A 55 4.59 -23.94 -5.20
N HIS A 56 4.88 -23.58 -3.95
CA HIS A 56 5.16 -22.20 -3.57
C HIS A 56 6.47 -21.69 -4.17
N LEU A 57 6.55 -20.38 -4.34
CA LEU A 57 7.74 -19.73 -4.90
C LEU A 57 8.89 -19.71 -3.91
N SER A 58 10.07 -20.08 -4.42
CA SER A 58 11.34 -19.84 -3.74
C SER A 58 11.70 -18.35 -3.76
N HIS A 59 12.60 -17.93 -2.87
CA HIS A 59 13.15 -16.56 -2.86
C HIS A 59 13.72 -16.15 -4.22
N ARG A 60 14.33 -17.09 -4.97
CA ARG A 60 14.89 -16.84 -6.31
C ARG A 60 13.81 -16.48 -7.33
N GLU A 61 12.68 -17.18 -7.29
CA GLU A 61 11.55 -16.91 -8.20
C GLU A 61 10.86 -15.60 -7.83
N ILE A 62 10.71 -15.30 -6.54
CA ILE A 62 10.24 -13.99 -6.07
C ILE A 62 11.14 -12.87 -6.58
N TRP A 63 12.46 -13.01 -6.51
CA TRP A 63 13.39 -12.02 -7.09
C TRP A 63 13.30 -11.94 -8.61
N ARG A 64 13.03 -13.04 -9.34
CA ARG A 64 12.76 -12.96 -10.78
C ARG A 64 11.51 -12.11 -11.07
N CYS A 65 10.43 -12.29 -10.31
CA CYS A 65 9.23 -11.46 -10.42
C CYS A 65 9.55 -9.98 -10.11
N ALA A 66 10.31 -9.72 -9.04
CA ALA A 66 10.72 -8.38 -8.65
C ALA A 66 11.57 -7.70 -9.74
N THR A 67 12.52 -8.42 -10.34
CA THR A 67 13.34 -7.95 -11.46
C THR A 67 12.48 -7.59 -12.66
N TRP A 68 11.54 -8.44 -13.08
CA TRP A 68 10.65 -8.13 -14.20
C TRP A 68 9.82 -6.88 -13.95
N LEU A 69 9.25 -6.71 -12.75
CA LEU A 69 8.52 -5.49 -12.39
C LEU A 69 9.44 -4.25 -12.39
N THR A 70 10.66 -4.40 -11.86
CA THR A 70 11.68 -3.33 -11.82
C THR A 70 12.18 -2.95 -13.22
N LEU A 71 12.02 -3.82 -14.23
CA LEU A 71 12.35 -3.50 -15.62
C LEU A 71 11.14 -2.90 -16.36
N ILE A 72 9.96 -3.53 -16.25
CA ILE A 72 8.77 -3.15 -17.01
C ILE A 72 8.25 -1.78 -16.58
N VAL A 73 8.22 -1.49 -15.27
CA VAL A 73 7.65 -0.23 -14.75
C VAL A 73 8.46 0.99 -15.22
N PRO A 74 9.80 1.07 -15.06
CA PRO A 74 10.59 2.17 -15.59
C PRO A 74 10.61 2.22 -17.12
N THR A 75 10.53 1.08 -17.82
CA THR A 75 10.44 1.06 -19.29
C THR A 75 9.15 1.75 -19.75
N SER A 76 8.01 1.40 -19.16
CA SER A 76 6.73 2.06 -19.42
C SER A 76 6.78 3.55 -19.06
N MET A 77 7.38 3.91 -17.92
CA MET A 77 7.59 5.31 -17.53
C MET A 77 8.42 6.07 -18.56
N THR A 78 9.51 5.46 -19.06
CA THR A 78 10.36 6.09 -20.09
C THR A 78 9.59 6.27 -21.40
N ALA A 79 8.79 5.28 -21.80
CA ALA A 79 7.92 5.38 -22.97
C ALA A 79 6.85 6.47 -22.79
N TYR A 80 6.21 6.56 -21.61
CA TYR A 80 5.28 7.64 -21.27
C TYR A 80 5.93 9.01 -21.44
N LEU A 81 7.12 9.20 -20.83
CA LEU A 81 7.83 10.46 -20.87
C LEU A 81 8.22 10.84 -22.31
N TYR A 82 8.71 9.87 -23.09
CA TYR A 82 9.09 10.06 -24.48
C TYR A 82 7.89 10.43 -25.37
N LEU A 83 6.79 9.69 -25.29
CA LEU A 83 5.60 9.95 -26.10
C LEU A 83 4.99 11.32 -25.78
N TYR A 84 4.89 11.64 -24.49
CA TYR A 84 4.36 12.92 -24.05
C TYR A 84 5.24 14.10 -24.54
N SER A 85 6.57 13.97 -24.45
CA SER A 85 7.48 15.03 -24.91
C SER A 85 7.41 15.29 -26.41
N HIS A 86 6.93 14.32 -27.19
CA HIS A 86 6.71 14.44 -28.65
C HIS A 86 5.29 14.88 -29.01
N GLY A 87 4.43 15.16 -28.02
CA GLY A 87 3.05 15.60 -28.24
C GLY A 87 2.04 14.47 -28.45
N GLU A 88 2.46 13.21 -28.35
CA GLU A 88 1.62 12.03 -28.51
C GLU A 88 0.85 11.70 -27.23
N VAL A 89 0.01 12.64 -26.77
CA VAL A 89 -0.67 12.61 -25.46
C VAL A 89 -1.53 11.36 -25.27
N SER A 90 -2.26 10.93 -26.31
CA SER A 90 -3.12 9.74 -26.25
C SER A 90 -2.30 8.46 -26.03
N LEU A 91 -1.21 8.30 -26.78
CA LEU A 91 -0.32 7.15 -26.65
C LEU A 91 0.42 7.17 -25.32
N ALA A 92 0.86 8.34 -24.86
CA ALA A 92 1.43 8.50 -23.52
C ALA A 92 0.43 8.07 -22.45
N ALA A 93 -0.80 8.57 -22.48
CA ALA A 93 -1.85 8.22 -21.52
C ALA A 93 -2.15 6.71 -21.48
N SER A 94 -2.04 6.01 -22.61
CA SER A 94 -2.22 4.56 -22.67
C SER A 94 -1.16 3.75 -21.91
N GLN A 95 0.06 4.28 -21.74
CA GLN A 95 1.18 3.55 -21.12
C GLN A 95 0.88 3.08 -19.68
N PRO A 96 0.55 3.97 -18.73
CA PRO A 96 0.23 3.53 -17.37
C PRO A 96 -1.08 2.73 -17.32
N VAL A 97 -2.08 3.05 -18.17
CA VAL A 97 -3.36 2.31 -18.23
C VAL A 97 -3.13 0.85 -18.60
N LEU A 98 -2.39 0.60 -19.69
CA LEU A 98 -2.08 -0.75 -20.16
C LEU A 98 -1.24 -1.50 -19.13
N LEU A 99 -0.24 -0.85 -18.53
CA LEU A 99 0.60 -1.46 -17.49
C LEU A 99 -0.26 -1.96 -16.31
N TYR A 100 -1.12 -1.10 -15.77
CA TYR A 100 -1.99 -1.46 -14.64
C TYR A 100 -2.99 -2.56 -15.02
N ALA A 101 -3.62 -2.44 -16.19
CA ALA A 101 -4.57 -3.44 -16.68
C ALA A 101 -3.89 -4.81 -16.87
N ILE A 102 -2.71 -4.86 -17.50
CA ILE A 102 -1.96 -6.11 -17.72
C ILE A 102 -1.56 -6.76 -16.40
N LEU A 103 -1.02 -5.99 -15.44
CA LEU A 103 -0.65 -6.53 -14.13
C LEU A 103 -1.86 -7.07 -13.38
N LEU A 104 -3.00 -6.36 -13.41
CA LEU A 104 -4.24 -6.82 -12.79
C LEU A 104 -4.79 -8.08 -13.46
N MET A 105 -4.79 -8.12 -14.81
CA MET A 105 -5.19 -9.30 -15.56
C MET A 105 -4.31 -10.50 -15.25
N ILE A 106 -2.99 -10.33 -15.19
CA ILE A 106 -2.05 -11.40 -14.78
C ILE A 106 -2.35 -11.86 -13.36
N LEU A 107 -2.60 -10.95 -12.42
CA LEU A 107 -2.88 -11.31 -11.03
C LEU A 107 -4.17 -12.14 -10.91
N LEU A 108 -5.25 -11.72 -11.57
CA LEU A 108 -6.58 -12.33 -11.48
C LEU A 108 -6.81 -13.52 -12.43
N SER A 109 -5.92 -13.73 -13.41
CA SER A 109 -6.08 -14.74 -14.45
C SER A 109 -6.23 -16.16 -13.87
N PRO A 110 -7.25 -16.94 -14.26
CA PRO A 110 -7.42 -18.31 -13.80
C PRO A 110 -6.48 -19.31 -14.51
N PHE A 111 -5.78 -18.88 -15.56
CA PHE A 111 -4.92 -19.75 -16.37
C PHE A 111 -3.62 -20.10 -15.64
N ASP A 112 -3.07 -21.28 -15.91
CA ASP A 112 -1.79 -21.76 -15.36
C ASP A 112 -0.57 -21.07 -15.99
N MET A 113 -0.60 -19.73 -15.95
CA MET A 113 0.47 -18.83 -16.35
C MET A 113 0.93 -18.05 -15.12
N PHE A 114 2.22 -17.75 -15.03
CA PHE A 114 2.79 -16.91 -13.97
C PHE A 114 2.41 -17.36 -12.54
N TYR A 115 2.74 -18.60 -12.18
CA TYR A 115 2.67 -19.09 -10.80
C TYR A 115 1.26 -19.08 -10.16
N LEU A 116 0.32 -19.77 -10.81
CA LEU A 116 -1.11 -19.85 -10.43
C LEU A 116 -1.34 -20.09 -8.94
N SER A 117 -0.70 -21.11 -8.35
CA SER A 117 -0.90 -21.47 -6.93
C SER A 117 -0.57 -20.32 -5.99
N SER A 118 0.49 -19.56 -6.27
CA SER A 118 0.92 -18.43 -5.44
C SER A 118 0.01 -17.22 -5.60
N ARG A 119 -0.48 -16.95 -6.83
CA ARG A 119 -1.45 -15.86 -7.08
C ARG A 119 -2.76 -16.11 -6.34
N PHE A 120 -3.31 -17.32 -6.44
CA PHE A 120 -4.54 -17.68 -5.73
C PHE A 120 -4.36 -17.73 -4.21
N TYR A 121 -3.21 -18.18 -3.72
CA TYR A 121 -2.88 -18.11 -2.29
C TYR A 121 -2.89 -16.65 -1.79
N PHE A 122 -2.25 -15.73 -2.52
CA PHE A 122 -2.27 -14.31 -2.21
C PHE A 122 -3.70 -13.74 -2.23
N LEU A 123 -4.45 -13.95 -3.31
CA LEU A 123 -5.82 -13.43 -3.46
C LEU A 123 -6.77 -13.96 -2.37
N ARG A 124 -6.67 -15.25 -2.02
CA ARG A 124 -7.44 -15.82 -0.91
C ARG A 124 -7.07 -15.18 0.42
N THR A 125 -5.77 -14.97 0.68
CA THR A 125 -5.31 -14.30 1.90
C THR A 125 -5.84 -12.87 1.97
N VAL A 126 -5.77 -12.09 0.88
CA VAL A 126 -6.37 -10.74 0.80
C VAL A 126 -7.86 -10.77 1.08
N TRP A 127 -8.61 -11.73 0.52
CA TRP A 127 -10.04 -11.87 0.80
C TRP A 127 -10.33 -12.14 2.28
N ARG A 128 -9.54 -13.00 2.94
CA ARG A 128 -9.66 -13.27 4.39
C ARG A 128 -9.32 -12.05 5.26
N ILE A 129 -8.43 -11.17 4.79
CA ILE A 129 -8.10 -9.92 5.47
C ILE A 129 -9.25 -8.92 5.39
N ILE A 130 -9.83 -8.75 4.19
CA ILE A 130 -10.94 -7.81 3.97
C ILE A 130 -12.18 -8.26 4.74
N LEU A 131 -12.46 -9.57 4.75
CA LEU A 131 -13.60 -10.17 5.44
C LEU A 131 -13.12 -11.23 6.44
N PRO A 132 -12.75 -10.84 7.68
CA PRO A 132 -12.24 -11.74 8.71
C PRO A 132 -13.37 -12.56 9.36
N LEU A 133 -14.06 -13.39 8.57
CA LEU A 133 -15.19 -14.22 9.01
C LEU A 133 -14.74 -15.52 9.69
N GLN A 134 -13.52 -15.97 9.44
CA GLN A 134 -12.93 -17.18 10.03
C GLN A 134 -11.90 -16.83 11.10
N ALA A 135 -11.33 -17.86 11.74
CA ALA A 135 -10.23 -17.68 12.68
C ALA A 135 -9.01 -17.09 11.93
N ILE A 136 -8.36 -16.10 12.53
CA ILE A 136 -7.25 -15.39 11.90
C ILE A 136 -6.02 -16.30 11.89
N THR A 137 -5.50 -16.58 10.70
CA THR A 137 -4.27 -17.36 10.53
C THR A 137 -3.03 -16.46 10.50
N PHE A 138 -1.84 -17.03 10.69
CA PHE A 138 -0.59 -16.27 10.64
C PHE A 138 -0.38 -15.50 9.31
N PRO A 139 -0.62 -16.09 8.12
CA PRO A 139 -0.57 -15.35 6.86
C PRO A 139 -1.49 -14.12 6.82
N ASP A 140 -2.70 -14.25 7.34
CA ASP A 140 -3.68 -13.15 7.36
C ASP A 140 -3.19 -12.00 8.24
N PHE A 141 -2.63 -12.34 9.40
CA PHE A 141 -2.03 -11.38 10.31
C PHE A 141 -0.83 -10.68 9.67
N PHE A 142 0.11 -11.45 9.12
CA PHE A 142 1.38 -10.95 8.61
C PHE A 142 1.20 -10.05 7.37
N LEU A 143 0.39 -10.51 6.41
CA LEU A 143 0.14 -9.73 5.20
C LEU A 143 -0.69 -8.46 5.48
N ALA A 144 -1.66 -8.51 6.40
CA ALA A 144 -2.40 -7.32 6.79
C ALA A 144 -1.50 -6.30 7.49
N ASP A 145 -0.48 -6.74 8.24
CA ASP A 145 0.46 -5.84 8.90
C ASP A 145 1.35 -5.14 7.86
N ILE A 146 1.85 -5.87 6.86
CA ILE A 146 2.51 -5.31 5.67
C ILE A 146 1.62 -4.25 5.00
N PHE A 147 0.32 -4.50 4.87
CA PHE A 147 -0.61 -3.55 4.25
C PHE A 147 -0.68 -2.22 5.00
N THR A 148 -0.45 -2.18 6.31
CA THR A 148 -0.40 -0.92 7.07
C THR A 148 0.77 -0.03 6.63
N SER A 149 1.94 -0.63 6.38
CA SER A 149 3.11 0.04 5.79
C SER A 149 2.89 0.44 4.34
N MET A 150 1.97 -0.23 3.63
CA MET A 150 1.59 0.07 2.24
C MET A 150 0.40 1.03 2.14
N SER A 151 -0.11 1.59 3.24
CA SER A 151 -1.29 2.49 3.25
C SER A 151 -1.14 3.65 2.26
N LYS A 152 0.00 4.33 2.26
CA LYS A 152 0.28 5.40 1.29
C LYS A 152 0.33 4.90 -0.15
N VAL A 153 0.86 3.70 -0.39
CA VAL A 153 0.90 3.09 -1.72
C VAL A 153 -0.52 2.84 -2.24
N PHE A 154 -1.43 2.34 -1.39
CA PHE A 154 -2.83 2.18 -1.78
C PHE A 154 -3.51 3.50 -2.09
N SER A 155 -3.21 4.56 -1.35
CA SER A 155 -3.73 5.91 -1.63
C SER A 155 -3.23 6.46 -2.96
N ASP A 156 -1.95 6.31 -3.27
CA ASP A 156 -1.40 6.77 -4.54
C ASP A 156 -1.93 5.91 -5.71
N LEU A 157 -2.16 4.61 -5.46
CA LEU A 157 -2.80 3.70 -6.41
C LEU A 157 -4.25 4.12 -6.70
N GLU A 158 -5.04 4.44 -5.67
CA GLU A 158 -6.41 4.97 -5.81
C GLU A 158 -6.39 6.23 -6.68
N ARG A 159 -5.51 7.19 -6.38
CA ARG A 159 -5.44 8.44 -7.14
C ARG A 159 -5.04 8.21 -8.60
N SER A 160 -4.11 7.28 -8.83
CA SER A 160 -3.68 6.88 -10.17
C SER A 160 -4.84 6.27 -10.96
N VAL A 161 -5.54 5.30 -10.38
CA VAL A 161 -6.67 4.60 -11.01
C VAL A 161 -7.83 5.55 -11.24
N CYS A 162 -8.16 6.42 -10.28
CA CYS A 162 -9.22 7.41 -10.43
C CYS A 162 -8.99 8.29 -11.66
N ARG A 163 -7.77 8.80 -11.87
CA ARG A 163 -7.42 9.59 -13.06
C ARG A 163 -7.49 8.79 -14.35
N MET A 164 -7.07 7.52 -14.33
CA MET A 164 -7.17 6.63 -15.49
C MET A 164 -8.63 6.39 -15.91
N VAL A 165 -9.51 6.08 -14.95
CA VAL A 165 -10.93 5.81 -15.20
C VAL A 165 -11.66 7.05 -15.70
N ASN A 166 -11.38 8.22 -15.12
CA ASN A 166 -11.99 9.49 -15.53
C ASN A 166 -11.34 10.12 -16.77
N ARG A 167 -10.42 9.42 -17.45
CA ARG A 167 -9.70 9.92 -18.64
C ARG A 167 -8.95 11.25 -18.42
N GLN A 168 -8.47 11.46 -17.19
CA GLN A 168 -7.71 12.65 -16.77
C GLN A 168 -6.19 12.41 -16.84
N VAL A 169 -5.75 11.41 -17.59
CA VAL A 169 -4.33 11.07 -17.75
C VAL A 169 -3.69 12.00 -18.78
N ALA A 170 -2.51 12.54 -18.46
CA ALA A 170 -1.76 13.40 -19.37
C ALA A 170 -2.55 14.64 -19.82
N THR A 171 -3.50 15.11 -19.01
CA THR A 171 -4.33 16.29 -19.29
C THR A 171 -3.88 17.46 -18.42
N ILE A 172 -3.90 18.68 -18.97
CA ILE A 172 -3.59 19.93 -18.24
C ILE A 172 -4.61 20.21 -17.10
N ALA A 173 -5.66 19.39 -16.98
CA ALA A 173 -6.71 19.47 -15.97
C ALA A 173 -6.24 19.32 -14.51
N TRP A 174 -4.93 19.13 -14.25
CA TRP A 174 -4.38 19.27 -12.90
C TRP A 174 -4.61 20.67 -12.29
N PHE A 175 -4.80 21.71 -13.10
CA PHE A 175 -5.13 23.06 -12.61
C PHE A 175 -6.52 23.18 -11.96
N GLU A 176 -7.42 22.21 -12.18
CA GLU A 176 -8.71 22.18 -11.49
C GLU A 176 -8.60 21.36 -10.19
N ALA A 177 -8.27 22.06 -9.11
CA ALA A 177 -8.16 21.55 -7.74
C ALA A 177 -9.46 20.89 -7.22
N ASP A 178 -10.60 21.08 -7.93
CA ASP A 178 -11.93 20.54 -7.64
C ASP A 178 -12.27 19.26 -8.44
N SER A 179 -11.31 18.66 -9.13
CA SER A 179 -11.54 17.39 -9.84
C SER A 179 -11.84 16.23 -8.88
N ILE A 180 -12.69 15.31 -9.32
CA ILE A 180 -13.15 14.09 -8.61
C ILE A 180 -11.99 13.30 -7.95
N CYS A 181 -10.79 13.35 -8.55
CA CYS A 181 -9.58 12.63 -8.11
C CYS A 181 -8.55 13.53 -7.41
N GLY A 182 -8.95 14.74 -6.99
CA GLY A 182 -8.10 15.75 -6.36
C GLY A 182 -7.91 15.55 -4.85
N SER A 183 -7.16 16.45 -4.22
CA SER A 183 -6.84 16.40 -2.79
C SER A 183 -8.04 16.54 -1.85
N HIS A 184 -9.19 17.02 -2.36
CA HIS A 184 -10.46 17.08 -1.63
C HIS A 184 -11.29 15.79 -1.72
N SER A 185 -10.79 14.76 -2.43
CA SER A 185 -11.48 13.48 -2.52
C SER A 185 -11.50 12.76 -1.17
N VAL A 186 -12.70 12.41 -0.71
CA VAL A 186 -12.92 11.60 0.50
C VAL A 186 -12.43 10.16 0.30
N ALA A 187 -12.25 9.70 -0.95
CA ALA A 187 -11.73 8.36 -1.23
C ALA A 187 -10.29 8.17 -0.73
N ILE A 188 -9.46 9.22 -0.83
CA ILE A 188 -8.05 9.22 -0.41
C ILE A 188 -7.91 8.80 1.08
N PRO A 189 -8.49 9.51 2.06
CA PRO A 189 -8.40 9.12 3.46
C PRO A 189 -9.06 7.77 3.73
N LEU A 190 -10.16 7.43 3.05
CA LEU A 190 -10.80 6.12 3.24
C LEU A 190 -9.84 4.98 2.88
N VAL A 191 -9.20 5.05 1.71
CA VAL A 191 -8.23 4.03 1.27
C VAL A 191 -6.99 3.99 2.16
N LEU A 192 -6.49 5.16 2.62
CA LEU A 192 -5.41 5.22 3.62
C LEU A 192 -5.77 4.49 4.93
N MET A 193 -7.03 4.59 5.37
CA MET A 193 -7.50 3.95 6.61
C MET A 193 -7.74 2.45 6.47
N LEU A 194 -8.01 1.93 5.26
CA LEU A 194 -8.41 0.53 5.05
C LEU A 194 -7.46 -0.49 5.71
N PRO A 195 -6.13 -0.43 5.56
CA PRO A 195 -5.25 -1.39 6.19
C PRO A 195 -5.36 -1.41 7.73
N TYR A 196 -5.48 -0.24 8.34
CA TYR A 196 -5.64 -0.11 9.79
C TYR A 196 -6.99 -0.64 10.26
N LEU A 197 -8.06 -0.44 9.48
CA LEU A 197 -9.38 -1.01 9.75
C LEU A 197 -9.37 -2.54 9.62
N TRP A 198 -8.72 -3.11 8.61
CA TRP A 198 -8.58 -4.56 8.49
C TRP A 198 -7.87 -5.15 9.71
N ARG A 199 -6.76 -4.54 10.15
CA ARG A 199 -6.05 -4.96 11.36
C ARG A 199 -6.89 -4.81 12.62
N LEU A 200 -7.62 -3.71 12.76
CA LEU A 200 -8.56 -3.48 13.85
C LEU A 200 -9.59 -4.62 13.91
N PHE A 201 -10.26 -4.92 12.79
CA PHE A 201 -11.28 -5.98 12.74
C PHE A 201 -10.71 -7.38 12.96
N GLN A 202 -9.51 -7.68 12.43
CA GLN A 202 -8.82 -8.93 12.73
C GLN A 202 -8.53 -9.08 14.23
N CYS A 203 -8.05 -8.02 14.89
CA CYS A 203 -7.77 -8.05 16.33
C CYS A 203 -9.05 -8.24 17.16
N LEU A 204 -10.15 -7.57 16.78
CA LEU A 204 -11.46 -7.75 17.43
C LEU A 204 -12.02 -9.16 17.20
N ARG A 205 -11.87 -9.70 15.99
CA ARG A 205 -12.24 -11.09 15.67
C ARG A 205 -11.44 -12.08 16.52
N GLN A 206 -10.13 -11.90 16.59
CA GLN A 206 -9.26 -12.76 17.38
C GLN A 206 -9.64 -12.70 18.87
N TYR A 207 -9.91 -11.50 19.42
CA TYR A 207 -10.43 -11.37 20.78
C TYR A 207 -11.76 -12.10 20.98
N LYS A 208 -12.68 -12.02 20.01
CA LYS A 208 -13.96 -12.73 20.10
C LYS A 208 -13.75 -14.23 20.26
N ASP A 209 -12.77 -14.79 19.55
CA ASP A 209 -12.47 -16.23 19.49
C ASP A 209 -11.65 -16.71 20.69
N THR A 210 -10.62 -15.97 21.11
CA THR A 210 -9.68 -16.40 22.17
C THR A 210 -9.95 -15.80 23.54
N LYS A 211 -10.69 -14.67 23.61
CA LYS A 211 -10.88 -13.84 24.81
C LYS A 211 -9.58 -13.23 25.38
N GLU A 212 -8.50 -13.24 24.62
CA GLU A 212 -7.21 -12.69 25.04
C GLU A 212 -7.20 -11.16 25.00
N LYS A 213 -7.08 -10.52 26.18
CA LYS A 213 -7.11 -9.05 26.30
C LYS A 213 -6.02 -8.35 25.47
N THR A 214 -4.89 -9.01 25.23
CA THR A 214 -3.82 -8.49 24.38
C THR A 214 -4.33 -8.16 22.97
N CYS A 215 -5.28 -8.92 22.43
CA CYS A 215 -5.90 -8.63 21.13
C CYS A 215 -6.65 -7.28 21.14
N LEU A 216 -7.32 -6.91 22.23
CA LEU A 216 -7.97 -5.60 22.37
C LEU A 216 -6.95 -4.46 22.44
N LEU A 217 -5.81 -4.68 23.11
CA LEU A 217 -4.73 -3.69 23.15
C LEU A 217 -4.10 -3.50 21.76
N ASN A 218 -4.03 -4.57 20.95
CA ASN A 218 -3.56 -4.46 19.57
C ASN A 218 -4.61 -3.75 18.68
N ALA A 219 -5.90 -4.06 18.87
CA ALA A 219 -7.00 -3.34 18.23
C ALA A 219 -6.93 -1.84 18.52
N LEU A 220 -6.69 -1.47 19.78
CA LEU A 220 -6.52 -0.08 20.20
C LEU A 220 -5.32 0.57 19.50
N LYS A 221 -4.16 -0.12 19.41
CA LYS A 221 -2.99 0.36 18.65
C LYS A 221 -3.38 0.79 17.24
N TYR A 222 -3.97 -0.10 16.44
CA TYR A 222 -4.34 0.23 15.06
C TYR A 222 -5.45 1.30 14.97
N SER A 223 -6.33 1.39 15.97
CA SER A 223 -7.34 2.46 16.01
C SER A 223 -6.73 3.86 16.17
N THR A 224 -5.55 3.98 16.81
CA THR A 224 -4.91 5.29 17.03
C THR A 224 -4.42 5.96 15.75
N ALA A 225 -4.23 5.20 14.66
CA ALA A 225 -3.90 5.76 13.35
C ALA A 225 -5.09 6.45 12.65
N ILE A 226 -6.33 6.05 12.98
CA ILE A 226 -7.55 6.54 12.32
C ILE A 226 -7.72 8.06 12.52
N PRO A 227 -7.64 8.61 13.75
CA PRO A 227 -7.70 10.06 13.96
C PRO A 227 -6.62 10.83 13.21
N VAL A 228 -5.40 10.29 13.12
CA VAL A 228 -4.29 10.93 12.39
C VAL A 228 -4.65 11.09 10.92
N ILE A 229 -5.15 10.03 10.29
CA ILE A 229 -5.51 10.03 8.87
C ILE A 229 -6.71 10.96 8.63
N PHE A 230 -7.76 10.84 9.45
CA PHE A 230 -8.94 11.68 9.32
C PHE A 230 -8.61 13.17 9.45
N LEU A 231 -7.85 13.56 10.47
CA LEU A 231 -7.45 14.95 10.69
C LEU A 231 -6.51 15.45 9.59
N SER A 232 -5.65 14.58 9.04
CA SER A 232 -4.80 14.93 7.89
C SER A 232 -5.61 15.30 6.66
N ALA A 233 -6.73 14.61 6.41
CA ALA A 233 -7.64 14.95 5.32
C ALA A 233 -8.49 16.18 5.65
N LEU A 234 -8.94 16.32 6.90
CA LEU A 234 -9.74 17.46 7.34
C LEU A 234 -9.05 18.81 7.08
N LYS A 235 -7.71 18.85 7.08
CA LYS A 235 -6.91 20.01 6.66
C LYS A 235 -7.39 20.66 5.37
N TYR A 236 -7.85 19.88 4.39
CA TYR A 236 -8.30 20.37 3.09
C TYR A 236 -9.77 20.83 3.08
N HIS A 237 -10.52 20.63 4.17
CA HIS A 237 -11.95 20.93 4.24
C HIS A 237 -12.31 21.98 5.29
N VAL A 238 -11.32 22.54 6.00
CA VAL A 238 -11.53 23.55 7.04
C VAL A 238 -10.75 24.82 6.73
N HIS A 239 -11.22 25.94 7.28
CA HIS A 239 -10.53 27.22 7.11
C HIS A 239 -9.13 27.19 7.75
N PRO A 240 -8.13 27.86 7.15
CA PRO A 240 -6.75 27.87 7.66
C PRO A 240 -6.64 28.25 9.15
N ASP A 241 -7.42 29.23 9.60
CA ASP A 241 -7.40 29.68 11.00
C ASP A 241 -7.91 28.61 11.98
N GLN A 242 -8.98 27.89 11.59
CA GLN A 242 -9.50 26.75 12.37
C GLN A 242 -8.52 25.58 12.37
N TRP A 243 -7.87 25.31 11.22
CA TRP A 243 -6.81 24.31 11.13
C TRP A 243 -5.68 24.63 12.12
N VAL A 244 -5.14 25.84 12.06
CA VAL A 244 -4.00 26.27 12.89
C VAL A 244 -4.36 26.29 14.38
N GLY A 245 -5.54 26.79 14.73
CA GLY A 245 -5.97 27.02 16.11
C GLY A 245 -6.48 25.78 16.85
N PHE A 246 -7.19 24.86 16.17
CA PHE A 246 -7.86 23.74 16.83
C PHE A 246 -7.44 22.38 16.29
N TYR A 247 -7.55 22.16 14.98
CA TYR A 247 -7.37 20.82 14.40
C TYR A 247 -5.90 20.37 14.33
N ARG A 248 -4.96 21.29 14.07
CA ARG A 248 -3.53 20.98 13.99
C ARG A 248 -2.96 20.52 15.34
N PRO A 249 -3.24 21.17 16.49
CA PRO A 249 -2.87 20.62 17.79
C PRO A 249 -3.44 19.21 18.04
N LEU A 250 -4.71 18.97 17.70
CA LEU A 250 -5.33 17.65 17.85
C LEU A 250 -4.69 16.59 16.96
N TRP A 251 -4.35 16.95 15.73
CA TRP A 251 -3.62 16.11 14.79
C TRP A 251 -2.21 15.76 15.31
N LEU A 252 -1.49 16.74 15.88
CA LEU A 252 -0.19 16.53 16.49
C LEU A 252 -0.27 15.58 17.68
N ILE A 253 -1.22 15.78 18.59
CA ILE A 253 -1.44 14.89 19.75
C ILE A 253 -1.76 13.48 19.27
N SER A 254 -2.67 13.35 18.30
CA SER A 254 -3.03 12.05 17.73
C SER A 254 -1.83 11.35 17.10
N SER A 255 -0.98 12.11 16.38
CA SER A 255 0.24 11.59 15.75
C SER A 255 1.24 11.10 16.80
N VAL A 256 1.46 11.87 17.86
CA VAL A 256 2.34 11.50 18.97
C VAL A 256 1.83 10.24 19.66
N VAL A 257 0.53 10.16 19.98
CA VAL A 257 -0.07 8.97 20.61
C VAL A 257 0.10 7.73 19.72
N ASN A 258 -0.23 7.84 18.43
CA ASN A 258 -0.10 6.73 17.49
C ASN A 258 1.36 6.26 17.35
N SER A 259 2.30 7.20 17.20
CA SER A 259 3.72 6.88 17.07
C SER A 259 4.29 6.24 18.33
N LEU A 260 4.00 6.80 19.52
CA LEU A 260 4.49 6.26 20.79
C LEU A 260 3.90 4.88 21.11
N TYR A 261 2.60 4.68 20.86
CA TYR A 261 1.98 3.38 21.08
C TYR A 261 2.54 2.35 20.10
N SER A 262 2.61 2.66 18.80
CA SER A 262 3.18 1.74 17.81
C SER A 262 4.62 1.36 18.18
N PHE A 263 5.46 2.34 18.52
CA PHE A 263 6.83 2.10 18.95
C PHE A 263 6.92 1.22 20.21
N TYR A 264 6.11 1.51 21.23
CA TYR A 264 6.04 0.68 22.44
C TYR A 264 5.65 -0.76 22.11
N TRP A 265 4.67 -0.94 21.22
CA TRP A 265 4.22 -2.25 20.81
C TRP A 265 5.32 -3.05 20.13
N ASP A 266 6.01 -2.45 19.16
CA ASP A 266 7.07 -3.12 18.41
C ASP A 266 8.20 -3.60 19.35
N ILE A 267 8.69 -2.71 20.22
CA ILE A 267 9.77 -3.04 21.17
C ILE A 267 9.34 -4.10 22.19
N LYS A 268 8.15 -3.93 22.79
CA LYS A 268 7.75 -4.72 23.97
C LYS A 268 7.00 -5.99 23.63
N ARG A 269 6.20 -5.99 22.56
CA ARG A 269 5.29 -7.09 22.21
C ARG A 269 5.81 -7.89 21.03
N ASP A 270 6.24 -7.24 19.96
CA ASP A 270 6.59 -7.95 18.73
C ASP A 270 8.05 -8.43 18.73
N TRP A 271 8.99 -7.62 19.24
CA TRP A 271 10.41 -8.00 19.31
C TRP A 271 10.83 -8.59 20.65
N ASP A 272 9.98 -8.46 21.68
CA ASP A 272 10.22 -8.89 23.06
C ASP A 272 11.60 -8.48 23.62
N LEU A 273 12.09 -7.29 23.26
CA LEU A 273 13.40 -6.75 23.66
C LEU A 273 13.40 -6.23 25.10
N ARG A 274 13.00 -7.08 26.05
CA ARG A 274 13.11 -6.74 27.46
C ARG A 274 14.59 -6.83 27.86
N PRO A 275 15.11 -5.89 28.67
CA PRO A 275 16.34 -6.14 29.40
C PRO A 275 16.17 -7.47 30.13
N ALA A 276 17.14 -8.38 30.01
CA ALA A 276 17.17 -9.58 30.83
C ALA A 276 17.04 -9.10 32.29
N ALA A 277 16.04 -9.62 33.01
CA ALA A 277 15.91 -9.32 34.42
C ALA A 277 17.17 -9.84 35.11
N SER A 278 18.01 -8.91 35.58
CA SER A 278 19.10 -9.17 36.51
C SER A 278 18.55 -9.40 37.91
#